data_AF-A0A0K6G387-F1
#
_entry.id   AF-A0A0K6G387-F1
#
_cell.length_a   1.000
_cell.length_b   1.000
_cell.length_c   1.000
_cell.angle_alpha   90.00
_cell.angle_beta   90.00
_cell.angle_gamma   90.00
#
_symmetry.space_group_name_H-M   'P 1'
#
loop_
_entity.id
_entity.type
_entity.pdbx_description
1 polymer ?
#
loop_
_entity_poly.entity_id
_entity_poly.type
_entity_poly.pdbx_seq_one_letter_code
_entity_poly.pdbx_strand_id
1 'polypeptide(L)'
;MALGICIVEKFGEQHLDGFMKCVWTEYPTKDNPSILTEYLVQIVLNETSTWSPRESRCGWIFGWSDPPAHGGHSRLVVAESDALELMNILGDDRKMFFKALLSAYTPGALIILLLIWQRMLRNGLQRDFSGPPSRVPFLEQFLDLSWRFALAARPSDYGFVFTTGISAMFHLGKLAASPVDVEDSRAIIRAYIQGIPIIEDTVVYRHSALGLYPHIPHFIIRNILPGTDDLFPGLIKTILARMWEMVLWEGLEHLFTPPAIVASGFEDLLLFLHIHAADSSVIQIVLEELANEDILGLIGFAVHRLDPTRQSTESMMHHDPTSCAEFKNIILSMLATLSQACAACTIPYYFIDYEMEWVKHLQHNDILLLMADNSQNAKSCAEFRREVLWDVIKKISPEDTIKKILGMLSRLSCSYERCPAPSLVEYAQLWCSLCMTAPKGANYCSSRCQILDWGDKGEMSHRRLCPRSD
;
A
#
# COMPACT_ATOMS: atom_id res chain seq x y z
N MET A 1 -15.25 -19.62 19.55
CA MET A 1 -14.88 -21.06 19.64
C MET A 1 -16.04 -22.00 19.36
N ALA A 2 -17.15 -21.98 20.11
CA ALA A 2 -18.27 -22.92 19.91
C ALA A 2 -18.79 -22.98 18.46
N LEU A 3 -19.07 -21.82 17.85
CA LEU A 3 -19.47 -21.73 16.44
C LEU A 3 -18.45 -22.40 15.50
N GLY A 4 -17.15 -22.19 15.74
CA GLY A 4 -16.09 -22.79 14.93
C GLY A 4 -16.07 -24.32 15.03
N ILE A 5 -16.25 -24.88 16.22
CA ILE A 5 -16.32 -26.35 16.40
C ILE A 5 -17.56 -26.92 15.69
N CYS A 6 -18.71 -26.27 15.79
CA CYS A 6 -19.92 -26.70 15.07
C CYS A 6 -19.73 -26.65 13.56
N ILE A 7 -18.94 -25.69 13.04
CA ILE A 7 -18.57 -25.65 11.64
C ILE A 7 -17.67 -26.85 11.30
N VAL A 8 -16.61 -27.14 12.08
CA VAL A 8 -15.75 -28.30 11.84
C VAL A 8 -16.54 -29.62 11.83
N GLU A 9 -17.39 -29.84 12.83
CA GLU A 9 -18.25 -31.04 12.94
C GLU A 9 -19.11 -31.22 11.68
N LYS A 10 -19.60 -30.13 11.10
CA LYS A 10 -20.45 -30.17 9.92
C LYS A 10 -19.77 -30.78 8.71
N PHE A 11 -18.46 -30.60 8.54
CA PHE A 11 -17.69 -31.20 7.45
C PHE A 11 -17.43 -32.71 7.68
N GLY A 12 -17.85 -33.26 8.81
CA GLY A 12 -17.79 -34.68 9.13
C GLY A 12 -16.69 -35.04 10.13
N GLU A 13 -16.76 -36.26 10.68
CA GLU A 13 -15.85 -36.75 11.73
C GLU A 13 -14.36 -36.70 11.30
N GLN A 14 -14.08 -36.89 10.01
CA GLN A 14 -12.70 -36.81 9.48
C GLN A 14 -12.07 -35.42 9.64
N HIS A 15 -12.87 -34.35 9.55
CA HIS A 15 -12.39 -32.99 9.78
C HIS A 15 -12.20 -32.70 11.27
N LEU A 16 -13.02 -33.31 12.13
CA LEU A 16 -12.80 -33.24 13.57
C LEU A 16 -11.51 -33.96 13.96
N ASP A 17 -11.26 -35.15 13.43
CA ASP A 17 -10.00 -35.88 13.63
C ASP A 17 -8.79 -35.11 13.10
N GLY A 18 -8.93 -34.50 11.91
CA GLY A 18 -7.91 -33.64 11.31
C GLY A 18 -7.61 -32.41 12.15
N PHE A 19 -8.64 -31.71 12.63
CA PHE A 19 -8.50 -30.57 13.53
C PHE A 19 -7.81 -30.99 14.83
N MET A 20 -8.27 -32.07 15.46
CA MET A 20 -7.67 -32.54 16.71
C MET A 20 -6.21 -32.94 16.51
N LYS A 21 -5.86 -33.54 15.36
CA LYS A 21 -4.46 -33.78 14.96
C LYS A 21 -3.64 -32.50 14.90
N CYS A 22 -4.15 -31.43 14.27
CA CYS A 22 -3.50 -30.13 14.27
C CYS A 22 -3.31 -29.58 15.68
N VAL A 23 -4.32 -29.71 16.55
CA VAL A 23 -4.21 -29.34 17.98
C VAL A 23 -3.08 -30.11 18.64
N TRP A 24 -3.02 -31.43 18.52
CA TRP A 24 -1.95 -32.24 19.13
C TRP A 24 -0.55 -31.92 18.60
N THR A 25 -0.41 -31.47 17.36
CA THR A 25 0.89 -31.13 16.79
C THR A 25 1.33 -29.69 17.09
N GLU A 26 0.39 -28.75 17.13
CA GLU A 26 0.69 -27.31 17.18
C GLU A 26 0.43 -26.66 18.54
N TYR A 27 -0.24 -27.32 19.49
CA TYR A 27 -0.46 -26.78 20.84
C TYR A 27 0.82 -26.33 21.60
N PRO A 28 2.04 -26.85 21.33
CA PRO A 28 3.23 -26.36 22.01
C PRO A 28 3.64 -24.94 21.58
N THR A 29 3.22 -24.49 20.39
CA THR A 29 3.62 -23.21 19.79
C THR A 29 2.46 -22.26 19.51
N LYS A 30 1.22 -22.76 19.51
CA LYS A 30 0.00 -21.98 19.29
C LYS A 30 -1.11 -22.41 20.25
N ASP A 31 -2.01 -21.49 20.57
CA ASP A 31 -3.21 -21.79 21.34
C ASP A 31 -4.29 -22.46 20.48
N ASN A 32 -5.15 -23.26 21.11
CA ASN A 32 -6.23 -23.98 20.43
C ASN A 32 -7.21 -23.07 19.64
N PRO A 33 -7.63 -21.89 20.14
CA PRO A 33 -8.42 -20.95 19.36
C PRO A 33 -7.76 -20.53 18.03
N SER A 34 -6.45 -20.22 18.03
CA SER A 34 -5.72 -19.88 16.80
C SER A 34 -5.66 -21.06 15.83
N ILE A 35 -5.35 -22.26 16.32
CA ILE A 35 -5.31 -23.49 15.51
C ILE A 35 -6.67 -23.76 14.87
N LEU A 36 -7.76 -23.59 15.63
CA LEU A 36 -9.13 -23.74 15.10
C LEU A 36 -9.42 -22.73 14.00
N THR A 37 -8.99 -21.48 14.18
CA THR A 37 -9.22 -20.41 13.21
C THR A 37 -8.48 -20.70 11.90
N GLU A 38 -7.19 -21.04 11.98
CA GLU A 38 -6.39 -21.40 10.81
C GLU A 38 -6.94 -22.63 10.09
N TYR A 39 -7.37 -23.65 10.82
CA TYR A 39 -7.99 -24.85 10.26
C TYR A 39 -9.29 -24.52 9.51
N LEU A 40 -10.14 -23.68 10.09
CA LEU A 40 -11.38 -23.22 9.46
C LEU A 40 -11.12 -22.34 8.24
N VAL A 41 -10.10 -21.49 8.27
CA VAL A 41 -9.66 -20.72 7.10
C VAL A 41 -9.34 -21.66 5.94
N GLN A 42 -8.57 -22.72 6.17
CA GLN A 42 -8.22 -23.67 5.11
C GLN A 42 -9.46 -24.34 4.50
N ILE A 43 -10.41 -24.76 5.35
CA ILE A 43 -11.67 -25.33 4.89
C ILE A 43 -12.43 -24.32 4.03
N VAL A 44 -12.64 -23.10 4.54
CA VAL A 44 -13.43 -22.08 3.84
C VAL A 44 -12.76 -21.64 2.55
N LEU A 45 -11.43 -21.49 2.53
CA LEU A 45 -10.67 -21.17 1.33
C LEU A 45 -10.81 -22.28 0.29
N ASN A 46 -10.72 -23.56 0.66
CA ASN A 46 -10.94 -24.67 -0.26
C ASN A 46 -12.34 -24.62 -0.88
N GLU A 47 -13.37 -24.37 -0.07
CA GLU A 47 -14.76 -24.26 -0.54
C GLU A 47 -15.02 -23.02 -1.42
N THR A 48 -14.26 -21.94 -1.20
CA THR A 48 -14.40 -20.69 -1.95
C THR A 48 -13.41 -20.56 -3.11
N SER A 49 -12.45 -21.48 -3.23
CA SER A 49 -11.37 -21.47 -4.23
C SER A 49 -11.81 -21.70 -5.67
N THR A 50 -13.02 -22.23 -5.90
CA THR A 50 -13.59 -22.34 -7.24
C THR A 50 -13.97 -20.94 -7.73
N TRP A 51 -13.01 -20.29 -8.39
CA TRP A 51 -13.18 -18.95 -8.96
C TRP A 51 -14.36 -18.95 -9.93
N SER A 52 -15.46 -18.36 -9.50
CA SER A 52 -16.67 -18.09 -10.29
C SER A 52 -16.79 -16.59 -10.49
N PRO A 53 -17.29 -16.10 -11.64
CA PRO A 53 -17.61 -14.68 -11.84
C PRO A 53 -18.62 -14.14 -10.82
N ARG A 54 -19.32 -15.02 -10.08
CA ARG A 54 -20.18 -14.66 -8.95
C ARG A 54 -19.46 -15.01 -7.66
N GLU A 55 -19.51 -14.12 -6.67
CA GLU A 55 -18.93 -14.38 -5.34
C GLU A 55 -19.36 -15.76 -4.80
N SER A 56 -18.37 -16.56 -4.39
CA SER A 56 -18.57 -17.92 -3.91
C SER A 56 -19.46 -17.93 -2.67
N ARG A 57 -20.71 -18.34 -2.84
CA ARG A 57 -21.69 -18.45 -1.75
C ARG A 57 -21.47 -19.77 -1.02
N CYS A 58 -20.96 -19.71 0.21
CA CYS A 58 -20.81 -20.86 1.10
C CYS A 58 -21.83 -20.85 2.25
N GLY A 59 -23.00 -20.24 2.07
CA GLY A 59 -24.09 -20.23 3.05
C GLY A 59 -24.56 -21.63 3.50
N TRP A 60 -24.27 -22.68 2.72
CA TRP A 60 -24.50 -24.06 3.11
C TRP A 60 -23.69 -24.45 4.36
N ILE A 61 -22.52 -23.84 4.63
CA ILE A 61 -21.71 -24.04 5.84
C ILE A 61 -22.54 -23.71 7.09
N PHE A 62 -23.42 -22.71 7.02
CA PHE A 62 -24.32 -22.36 8.13
C PHE A 62 -25.65 -23.12 8.10
N GLY A 63 -25.93 -23.82 7.00
CA GLY A 63 -27.16 -24.60 6.79
C GLY A 63 -28.28 -23.80 6.14
N TRP A 64 -27.93 -22.75 5.38
CA TRP A 64 -28.89 -21.88 4.68
C TRP A 64 -29.18 -22.32 3.24
N SER A 65 -28.50 -23.37 2.78
CA SER A 65 -28.68 -23.98 1.46
C SER A 65 -28.15 -25.41 1.50
N ASP A 66 -28.50 -26.20 0.48
CA ASP A 66 -28.02 -27.57 0.35
C ASP A 66 -26.50 -27.61 0.17
N PRO A 67 -25.81 -28.55 0.85
CA PRO A 67 -24.38 -28.74 0.69
C PRO A 67 -24.06 -29.30 -0.71
N PRO A 68 -22.89 -28.97 -1.28
CA PRO A 68 -22.40 -29.67 -2.47
C PRO A 68 -22.16 -31.16 -2.15
N ALA A 69 -21.96 -32.01 -3.17
CA ALA A 69 -21.76 -33.45 -2.97
C ALA A 69 -20.53 -33.80 -2.09
N HIS A 70 -19.55 -32.89 -1.99
CA HIS A 70 -18.40 -32.97 -1.09
C HIS A 70 -18.58 -32.19 0.21
N GLY A 71 -19.63 -31.36 0.31
CA GLY A 71 -19.97 -30.63 1.51
C GLY A 71 -20.66 -31.58 2.48
N GLY A 72 -20.38 -31.42 3.77
CA GLY A 72 -20.95 -32.28 4.81
C GLY A 72 -22.47 -32.16 4.97
N HIS A 73 -23.02 -32.38 6.16
CA HIS A 73 -24.47 -32.55 6.31
C HIS A 73 -25.27 -31.23 6.26
N SER A 74 -26.54 -31.26 5.87
CA SER A 74 -27.44 -30.08 5.74
C SER A 74 -27.91 -29.45 7.06
N ARG A 75 -27.45 -29.93 8.21
CA ARG A 75 -27.85 -29.43 9.54
C ARG A 75 -27.62 -27.92 9.66
N LEU A 76 -28.62 -27.23 10.21
CA LEU A 76 -28.56 -25.82 10.57
C LEU A 76 -27.55 -25.61 11.71
N VAL A 77 -26.60 -24.71 11.53
CA VAL A 77 -25.62 -24.32 12.56
C VAL A 77 -26.02 -22.99 13.19
N VAL A 78 -26.42 -22.01 12.37
CA VAL A 78 -26.89 -20.69 12.80
C VAL A 78 -28.06 -20.29 11.92
N ALA A 79 -29.13 -19.70 12.47
CA ALA A 79 -30.23 -19.20 11.65
C ALA A 79 -29.86 -17.88 10.95
N GLU A 80 -30.47 -17.62 9.79
CA GLU A 80 -30.21 -16.39 9.03
C GLU A 80 -30.70 -15.13 9.77
N SER A 81 -31.75 -15.27 10.60
CA SER A 81 -32.24 -14.24 11.51
C SER A 81 -31.20 -13.86 12.56
N ASP A 82 -30.54 -14.85 13.16
CA ASP A 82 -29.61 -14.66 14.26
C ASP A 82 -28.34 -13.97 13.76
N ALA A 83 -27.92 -14.25 12.53
CA ALA A 83 -26.81 -13.53 11.89
C ALA A 83 -27.12 -12.04 11.71
N LEU A 84 -28.35 -11.69 11.34
CA LEU A 84 -28.80 -10.29 11.22
C LEU A 84 -28.91 -9.62 12.59
N GLU A 85 -29.50 -10.30 13.57
CA GLU A 85 -29.60 -9.81 14.95
C GLU A 85 -28.20 -9.56 15.55
N LEU A 86 -27.27 -10.48 15.33
CA LEU A 86 -25.88 -10.31 15.74
C LEU A 86 -25.22 -9.10 15.09
N MET A 87 -25.39 -8.91 13.77
CA MET A 87 -24.87 -7.71 13.10
C MET A 87 -25.45 -6.42 13.70
N ASN A 88 -26.74 -6.39 14.00
CA ASN A 88 -27.40 -5.26 14.66
C ASN A 88 -26.79 -4.97 16.03
N ILE A 89 -26.72 -5.98 16.91
CA ILE A 89 -26.13 -5.85 18.25
C ILE A 89 -24.69 -5.31 18.17
N LEU A 90 -23.88 -5.87 17.26
CA LEU A 90 -22.48 -5.46 17.11
C LEU A 90 -22.34 -4.04 16.55
N GLY A 91 -23.22 -3.62 15.63
CA GLY A 91 -23.17 -2.25 15.10
C GLY A 91 -23.73 -1.18 16.04
N ASP A 92 -24.74 -1.54 16.84
CA ASP A 92 -25.32 -0.67 17.86
C ASP A 92 -24.30 -0.37 18.97
N ASP A 93 -23.50 -1.38 19.37
CA ASP A 93 -22.44 -1.24 20.39
C ASP A 93 -21.03 -1.29 19.79
N ARG A 94 -20.86 -0.79 18.55
CA ARG A 94 -19.60 -0.90 17.78
C ARG A 94 -18.35 -0.39 18.50
N LYS A 95 -18.50 0.62 19.35
CA LYS A 95 -17.40 1.17 20.16
C LYS A 95 -16.95 0.18 21.25
N MET A 96 -17.86 -0.30 22.10
CA MET A 96 -17.48 -1.24 23.16
C MET A 96 -17.06 -2.58 22.57
N PHE A 97 -17.72 -3.01 21.50
CA PHE A 97 -17.33 -4.17 20.72
C PHE A 97 -15.89 -4.06 20.21
N PHE A 98 -15.53 -2.96 19.54
CA PHE A 98 -14.18 -2.76 19.03
C PHE A 98 -13.14 -2.68 20.16
N LYS A 99 -13.46 -1.99 21.26
CA LYS A 99 -12.61 -1.98 22.45
C LYS A 99 -12.41 -3.39 23.02
N ALA A 100 -13.46 -4.21 23.05
CA ALA A 100 -13.37 -5.60 23.48
C ALA A 100 -12.47 -6.41 22.53
N LEU A 101 -12.61 -6.26 21.21
CA LEU A 101 -11.74 -6.90 20.22
C LEU A 101 -10.26 -6.54 20.41
N LEU A 102 -9.95 -5.27 20.68
CA LEU A 102 -8.57 -4.83 20.88
C LEU A 102 -7.96 -5.30 22.20
N SER A 103 -8.78 -5.38 23.26
CA SER A 103 -8.32 -5.69 24.62
C SER A 103 -8.33 -7.18 24.95
N ALA A 104 -9.20 -7.96 24.30
CA ALA A 104 -9.29 -9.39 24.50
C ALA A 104 -8.53 -10.15 23.42
N TYR A 105 -7.84 -11.20 23.83
CA TYR A 105 -7.33 -12.19 22.89
C TYR A 105 -8.49 -13.06 22.39
N THR A 106 -9.03 -12.74 21.21
CA THR A 106 -10.21 -13.43 20.65
C THR A 106 -9.94 -14.12 19.30
N PRO A 107 -9.05 -15.12 19.21
CA PRO A 107 -8.88 -15.85 17.96
C PRO A 107 -10.20 -16.50 17.53
N GLY A 108 -10.52 -16.37 16.25
CA GLY A 108 -11.76 -16.88 15.68
C GLY A 108 -12.96 -15.95 15.86
N ALA A 109 -12.78 -14.74 16.38
CA ALA A 109 -13.80 -13.69 16.32
C ALA A 109 -14.25 -13.41 14.88
N LEU A 110 -13.34 -13.58 13.91
CA LEU A 110 -13.63 -13.39 12.49
C LEU A 110 -14.52 -14.44 11.84
N ILE A 111 -14.80 -15.56 12.53
CA ILE A 111 -15.88 -16.47 12.12
C ILE A 111 -17.23 -15.73 12.14
N ILE A 112 -17.40 -14.77 13.05
CA ILE A 112 -18.58 -13.89 13.08
C ILE A 112 -18.62 -13.02 11.82
N LEU A 113 -17.47 -12.48 11.39
CA LEU A 113 -17.41 -11.70 10.15
C LEU A 113 -17.75 -12.55 8.92
N LEU A 114 -17.27 -13.79 8.86
CA LEU A 114 -17.65 -14.74 7.80
C LEU A 114 -19.16 -14.97 7.75
N LEU A 115 -19.79 -15.19 8.91
CA LEU A 115 -21.25 -15.37 9.04
C LEU A 115 -21.99 -14.14 8.50
N ILE A 116 -21.58 -12.94 8.92
CA ILE A 116 -22.18 -11.67 8.46
C ILE A 116 -21.94 -11.48 6.95
N TRP A 117 -20.73 -11.75 6.46
CA TRP A 117 -20.42 -11.62 5.04
C TRP A 117 -21.28 -12.55 4.17
N GLN A 118 -21.44 -13.82 4.55
CA GLN A 118 -22.31 -14.75 3.81
C GLN A 118 -23.78 -14.31 3.83
N ARG A 119 -24.25 -13.68 4.92
CA ARG A 119 -25.58 -13.06 4.98
C ARG A 119 -25.68 -11.91 3.97
N MET A 120 -24.66 -11.07 3.88
CA MET A 120 -24.62 -9.96 2.92
C MET A 120 -24.62 -10.44 1.47
N LEU A 121 -23.87 -11.51 1.13
CA LEU A 121 -23.90 -12.13 -0.20
C LEU A 121 -25.29 -12.61 -0.61
N ARG A 122 -26.04 -13.18 0.33
CA ARG A 122 -27.43 -13.61 0.09
C ARG A 122 -28.38 -12.44 -0.10
N ASN A 123 -28.13 -11.32 0.57
CA ASN A 123 -28.84 -10.05 0.38
C ASN A 123 -28.42 -9.26 -0.85
N GLY A 124 -27.59 -9.84 -1.73
CA GLY A 124 -27.23 -9.22 -3.00
C GLY A 124 -25.97 -8.37 -2.96
N LEU A 125 -25.11 -8.51 -1.94
CA LEU A 125 -23.71 -8.07 -2.05
C LEU A 125 -23.05 -8.82 -3.23
N GLN A 126 -22.43 -8.07 -4.14
CA GLN A 126 -21.71 -8.55 -5.32
C GLN A 126 -20.56 -7.60 -5.62
N ARG A 127 -19.44 -8.12 -6.16
CA ARG A 127 -18.25 -7.31 -6.53
C ARG A 127 -18.52 -6.32 -7.66
N ASP A 128 -19.33 -6.71 -8.66
CA ASP A 128 -19.51 -5.96 -9.90
C ASP A 128 -20.86 -5.24 -9.97
N PHE A 129 -20.85 -3.92 -9.85
CA PHE A 129 -22.02 -3.06 -10.12
C PHE A 129 -21.95 -2.49 -11.55
N SER A 130 -22.31 -3.29 -12.55
CA SER A 130 -22.73 -2.76 -13.85
C SER A 130 -24.25 -2.48 -13.90
N GLY A 131 -24.98 -2.78 -12.83
CA GLY A 131 -26.44 -2.61 -12.72
C GLY A 131 -26.87 -1.39 -11.91
N PRO A 132 -28.13 -0.93 -12.04
CA PRO A 132 -28.66 0.17 -11.24
C PRO A 132 -28.50 -0.13 -9.74
N PRO A 133 -28.23 0.89 -8.89
CA PRO A 133 -27.90 0.70 -7.48
C PRO A 133 -29.10 0.12 -6.72
N SER A 134 -29.21 -1.20 -6.65
CA SER A 134 -29.94 -1.84 -5.56
C SER A 134 -29.21 -1.46 -4.27
N ARG A 135 -29.88 -0.70 -3.40
CA ARG A 135 -29.37 -0.41 -2.06
C ARG A 135 -29.25 -1.75 -1.35
N VAL A 136 -28.03 -2.26 -1.19
CA VAL A 136 -27.77 -3.44 -0.35
C VAL A 136 -28.09 -3.03 1.09
N PRO A 137 -29.14 -3.61 1.72
CA PRO A 137 -29.49 -3.25 3.09
C PRO A 137 -28.32 -3.53 4.04
N PHE A 138 -28.13 -2.67 5.04
CA PHE A 138 -27.07 -2.80 6.06
C PHE A 138 -25.62 -2.73 5.54
N LEU A 139 -25.40 -2.27 4.30
CA LEU A 139 -24.06 -2.18 3.73
C LEU A 139 -23.11 -1.35 4.58
N GLU A 140 -23.53 -0.16 5.06
CA GLU A 140 -22.66 0.72 5.86
C GLU A 140 -22.21 0.05 7.17
N GLN A 141 -23.13 -0.61 7.86
CA GLN A 141 -22.85 -1.34 9.10
C GLN A 141 -21.92 -2.54 8.86
N PHE A 142 -22.13 -3.26 7.77
CA PHE A 142 -21.21 -4.33 7.35
C PHE A 142 -19.81 -3.79 7.09
N LEU A 143 -19.68 -2.67 6.37
CA LEU A 143 -18.38 -2.06 6.08
C LEU A 143 -17.67 -1.61 7.37
N ASP A 144 -18.36 -0.89 8.26
CA ASP A 144 -17.80 -0.45 9.54
C ASP A 144 -17.29 -1.63 10.38
N LEU A 145 -18.11 -2.68 10.53
CA LEU A 145 -17.71 -3.87 11.27
C LEU A 145 -16.52 -4.57 10.60
N SER A 146 -16.53 -4.72 9.27
CA SER A 146 -15.45 -5.38 8.53
C SER A 146 -14.09 -4.72 8.77
N TRP A 147 -14.03 -3.39 8.72
CA TRP A 147 -12.79 -2.65 8.94
C TRP A 147 -12.36 -2.66 10.41
N ARG A 148 -13.30 -2.62 11.37
CA ARG A 148 -12.99 -2.80 12.80
C ARG A 148 -12.40 -4.19 13.08
N PHE A 149 -12.96 -5.24 12.48
CA PHE A 149 -12.39 -6.58 12.56
C PHE A 149 -11.00 -6.65 11.93
N ALA A 150 -10.79 -6.00 10.77
CA ALA A 150 -9.48 -5.95 10.11
C ALA A 150 -8.43 -5.26 10.98
N LEU A 151 -8.78 -4.16 11.64
CA LEU A 151 -7.89 -3.44 12.57
C LEU A 151 -7.51 -4.25 13.81
N ALA A 152 -8.39 -5.14 14.27
CA ALA A 152 -8.14 -6.00 15.43
C ALA A 152 -7.57 -7.38 15.07
N ALA A 153 -7.37 -7.65 13.78
CA ALA A 153 -7.00 -8.98 13.29
C ALA A 153 -5.63 -9.44 13.79
N ARG A 154 -5.53 -10.73 14.07
CA ARG A 154 -4.30 -11.41 14.47
C ARG A 154 -3.77 -12.30 13.35
N PRO A 155 -2.52 -12.78 13.45
CA PRO A 155 -1.94 -13.76 12.54
C PRO A 155 -2.85 -14.90 12.06
N SER A 156 -3.52 -15.57 13.00
CA SER A 156 -4.42 -16.69 12.75
C SER A 156 -5.65 -16.33 11.90
N ASP A 157 -5.95 -15.04 11.82
CA ASP A 157 -7.17 -14.51 11.22
C ASP A 157 -7.00 -14.07 9.76
N TYR A 158 -5.77 -13.96 9.28
CA TYR A 158 -5.40 -13.34 8.00
C TYR A 158 -6.19 -13.85 6.80
N GLY A 159 -6.41 -15.16 6.69
CA GLY A 159 -7.19 -15.71 5.59
C GLY A 159 -8.65 -15.23 5.58
N PHE A 160 -9.30 -15.12 6.75
CA PHE A 160 -10.68 -14.61 6.81
C PHE A 160 -10.75 -13.11 6.50
N VAL A 161 -9.81 -12.32 7.03
CA VAL A 161 -9.79 -10.89 6.75
C VAL A 161 -9.51 -10.62 5.29
N PHE A 162 -8.60 -11.38 4.66
CA PHE A 162 -8.34 -11.25 3.23
C PHE A 162 -9.62 -11.47 2.41
N THR A 163 -10.32 -12.58 2.63
CA THR A 163 -11.53 -12.89 1.85
C THR A 163 -12.65 -11.87 2.06
N THR A 164 -12.92 -11.50 3.32
CA THR A 164 -14.02 -10.58 3.67
C THR A 164 -13.67 -9.12 3.36
N GLY A 165 -12.43 -8.73 3.58
CA GLY A 165 -11.90 -7.40 3.27
C GLY A 165 -11.87 -7.11 1.78
N ILE A 166 -11.58 -8.11 0.93
CA ILE A 166 -11.72 -7.97 -0.52
C ILE A 166 -13.18 -7.69 -0.91
N SER A 167 -14.17 -8.30 -0.27
CA SER A 167 -15.56 -7.94 -0.58
C SER A 167 -15.92 -6.55 -0.05
N ALA A 168 -15.38 -6.15 1.10
CA ALA A 168 -15.62 -4.82 1.68
C ALA A 168 -14.96 -3.68 0.87
N MET A 169 -13.77 -3.88 0.32
CA MET A 169 -13.02 -2.85 -0.42
C MET A 169 -13.76 -2.36 -1.67
N PHE A 170 -14.45 -3.24 -2.42
CA PHE A 170 -15.24 -2.84 -3.61
C PHE A 170 -16.39 -1.87 -3.28
N HIS A 171 -16.74 -1.77 -2.00
CA HIS A 171 -17.81 -0.92 -1.50
C HIS A 171 -17.29 0.23 -0.63
N LEU A 172 -15.96 0.42 -0.54
CA LEU A 172 -15.33 1.40 0.34
C LEU A 172 -15.83 2.83 0.07
N GLY A 173 -16.05 3.20 -1.19
CA GLY A 173 -16.61 4.50 -1.56
C GLY A 173 -18.03 4.77 -1.03
N LYS A 174 -18.75 3.73 -0.59
CA LYS A 174 -20.09 3.82 0.01
C LYS A 174 -20.06 3.91 1.54
N LEU A 175 -18.88 3.86 2.16
CA LEU A 175 -18.72 3.98 3.62
C LEU A 175 -19.03 5.41 4.07
N ALA A 176 -20.07 5.59 4.89
CA ALA A 176 -20.31 6.87 5.55
C ALA A 176 -19.36 7.07 6.75
N ALA A 177 -19.03 8.33 7.07
CA ALA A 177 -18.39 8.67 8.34
C ALA A 177 -19.34 8.31 9.49
N SER A 178 -18.88 7.52 10.46
CA SER A 178 -19.72 7.07 11.58
C SER A 178 -18.97 6.90 12.92
N PRO A 179 -18.00 7.78 13.26
CA PRO A 179 -17.33 7.68 14.56
C PRO A 179 -18.36 7.92 15.68
N VAL A 180 -18.30 7.12 16.75
CA VAL A 180 -19.24 7.27 17.88
C VAL A 180 -18.92 8.52 18.69
N ASP A 181 -17.65 8.69 19.05
CA ASP A 181 -17.10 9.83 19.77
C ASP A 181 -15.57 9.91 19.60
N VAL A 182 -14.94 10.93 20.19
CA VAL A 182 -13.48 11.16 20.08
C VAL A 182 -12.69 9.96 20.60
N GLU A 183 -13.14 9.27 21.65
CA GLU A 183 -12.43 8.10 22.18
C GLU A 183 -12.50 6.89 21.21
N ASP A 184 -13.62 6.71 20.51
CA ASP A 184 -13.74 5.73 19.42
C ASP A 184 -12.77 6.05 18.27
N SER A 185 -12.71 7.33 17.86
CA SER A 185 -11.76 7.80 16.85
C SER A 185 -10.30 7.54 17.25
N ARG A 186 -9.92 7.88 18.50
CA ARG A 186 -8.59 7.59 19.05
C ARG A 186 -8.30 6.09 19.07
N ALA A 187 -9.27 5.25 19.41
CA ALA A 187 -9.10 3.80 19.41
C ALA A 187 -8.84 3.26 18.01
N ILE A 188 -9.58 3.73 16.99
CA ILE A 188 -9.40 3.35 15.58
C ILE A 188 -8.00 3.72 15.09
N ILE A 189 -7.58 4.97 15.29
CA ILE A 189 -6.26 5.45 14.87
C ILE A 189 -5.15 4.67 15.57
N ARG A 190 -5.25 4.48 16.89
CA ARG A 190 -4.24 3.73 17.66
C ARG A 190 -4.16 2.27 17.25
N ALA A 191 -5.29 1.61 16.96
CA ALA A 191 -5.29 0.23 16.49
C ALA A 191 -4.49 0.09 15.20
N TYR A 192 -4.63 1.04 14.27
CA TYR A 192 -3.85 1.05 13.04
C TYR A 192 -2.36 1.32 13.26
N ILE A 193 -2.03 2.33 14.08
CA ILE A 193 -0.64 2.67 14.39
C ILE A 193 0.08 1.49 15.06
N GLN A 194 -0.58 0.86 16.03
CA GLN A 194 -0.06 -0.32 16.73
C GLN A 194 -0.02 -1.55 15.82
N GLY A 195 -0.89 -1.56 14.81
CA GLY A 195 -0.80 -2.38 13.62
C GLY A 195 -1.12 -3.85 13.81
N ILE A 196 -1.37 -4.48 12.66
CA ILE A 196 -1.35 -5.93 12.52
C ILE A 196 0.14 -6.36 12.67
N PRO A 197 0.44 -7.32 13.57
CA PRO A 197 1.82 -7.69 13.84
C PRO A 197 2.47 -8.32 12.61
N ILE A 198 3.66 -7.83 12.26
CA ILE A 198 4.48 -8.45 11.22
C ILE A 198 4.90 -9.82 11.75
N ILE A 199 4.44 -10.88 11.09
CA ILE A 199 4.96 -12.22 11.30
C ILE A 199 5.99 -12.43 10.22
N GLU A 200 7.20 -12.86 10.58
CA GLU A 200 8.32 -13.20 9.69
C GLU A 200 7.85 -13.58 8.29
N ASP A 201 7.80 -12.58 7.42
CA ASP A 201 7.71 -12.62 5.97
C ASP A 201 6.93 -13.77 5.31
N THR A 202 5.82 -14.21 5.92
CA THR A 202 5.05 -15.32 5.36
C THR A 202 4.26 -14.86 4.14
N VAL A 203 4.16 -15.73 3.14
CA VAL A 203 3.32 -15.52 1.95
C VAL A 203 1.88 -15.14 2.37
N VAL A 204 1.33 -15.80 3.40
CA VAL A 204 -0.03 -15.55 3.90
C VAL A 204 -0.21 -14.15 4.48
N TYR A 205 0.76 -13.67 5.28
CA TYR A 205 0.76 -12.29 5.77
C TYR A 205 0.78 -11.32 4.61
N ARG A 206 1.74 -11.45 3.68
CA ARG A 206 1.88 -10.52 2.57
C ARG A 206 0.63 -10.44 1.68
N HIS A 207 -0.01 -11.58 1.38
CA HIS A 207 -1.26 -11.59 0.61
C HIS A 207 -2.38 -10.82 1.32
N SER A 208 -2.53 -11.08 2.62
CA SER A 208 -3.57 -10.44 3.43
C SER A 208 -3.31 -8.95 3.60
N ALA A 209 -2.05 -8.60 3.86
CA ALA A 209 -1.57 -7.25 3.98
C ALA A 209 -1.79 -6.44 2.69
N LEU A 210 -1.45 -6.98 1.52
CA LEU A 210 -1.69 -6.35 0.22
C LEU A 210 -3.17 -6.09 -0.04
N GLY A 211 -4.05 -7.02 0.33
CA GLY A 211 -5.49 -6.85 0.14
C GLY A 211 -6.17 -5.88 1.11
N LEU A 212 -5.51 -5.49 2.22
CA LEU A 212 -6.16 -4.77 3.32
C LEU A 212 -5.51 -3.42 3.60
N TYR A 213 -4.19 -3.37 3.76
CA TYR A 213 -3.50 -2.16 4.19
C TYR A 213 -3.65 -0.98 3.24
N PRO A 214 -3.75 -1.14 1.91
CA PRO A 214 -4.03 -0.02 1.03
C PRO A 214 -5.39 0.65 1.27
N HIS A 215 -6.32 -0.02 1.96
CA HIS A 215 -7.72 0.41 2.10
C HIS A 215 -8.12 0.77 3.53
N ILE A 216 -7.39 0.29 4.53
CA ILE A 216 -7.63 0.63 5.94
C ILE A 216 -7.50 2.15 6.21
N PRO A 217 -6.52 2.91 5.64
CA PRO A 217 -6.40 4.34 5.88
C PRO A 217 -7.67 5.10 5.51
N HIS A 218 -8.34 4.76 4.40
CA HIS A 218 -9.63 5.32 4.03
C HIS A 218 -10.67 5.24 5.16
N PHE A 219 -10.80 4.06 5.80
CA PHE A 219 -11.72 3.86 6.91
C PHE A 219 -11.33 4.74 8.11
N ILE A 220 -10.04 4.83 8.42
CA ILE A 220 -9.54 5.64 9.54
C ILE A 220 -9.85 7.11 9.31
N ILE A 221 -9.52 7.64 8.13
CA ILE A 221 -9.64 9.06 7.80
C ILE A 221 -11.10 9.51 7.86
N ARG A 222 -12.04 8.66 7.42
CA ARG A 222 -13.49 8.94 7.57
C ARG A 222 -13.99 8.94 9.01
N ASN A 223 -13.21 8.40 9.95
CA ASN A 223 -13.55 8.33 11.37
C ASN A 223 -12.70 9.28 12.24
N ILE A 224 -11.92 10.18 11.64
CA ILE A 224 -11.18 11.21 12.38
C ILE A 224 -12.18 12.24 12.93
N LEU A 225 -12.03 12.56 14.21
CA LEU A 225 -12.77 13.63 14.89
C LEU A 225 -11.78 14.66 15.48
N PRO A 226 -12.21 15.92 15.67
CA PRO A 226 -11.39 16.91 16.38
C PRO A 226 -10.93 16.40 17.76
N GLY A 227 -9.68 16.70 18.14
CA GLY A 227 -9.10 16.23 19.41
C GLY A 227 -8.30 14.92 19.29
N THR A 228 -7.98 14.48 18.07
CA THR A 228 -7.07 13.37 17.79
C THR A 228 -5.76 13.81 17.12
N ASP A 229 -5.51 15.12 17.06
CA ASP A 229 -4.43 15.71 16.27
C ASP A 229 -3.04 15.26 16.75
N ASP A 230 -2.93 14.92 18.04
CA ASP A 230 -1.72 14.33 18.64
C ASP A 230 -1.32 12.97 18.05
N LEU A 231 -2.24 12.29 17.36
CA LEU A 231 -2.00 10.98 16.75
C LEU A 231 -1.63 11.07 15.26
N PHE A 232 -1.79 12.24 14.63
CA PHE A 232 -1.54 12.39 13.18
C PHE A 232 -0.10 12.10 12.77
N PRO A 233 0.95 12.53 13.50
CA PRO A 233 2.32 12.19 13.10
C PRO A 233 2.52 10.66 12.99
N GLY A 234 2.07 9.93 14.01
CA GLY A 234 2.14 8.47 14.04
C GLY A 234 1.29 7.81 12.96
N LEU A 235 0.12 8.37 12.63
CA LEU A 235 -0.74 7.86 11.57
C LEU A 235 -0.08 7.99 10.20
N ILE A 236 0.40 9.19 9.83
CA ILE A 236 1.03 9.46 8.53
C ILE A 236 2.29 8.61 8.37
N LYS A 237 3.12 8.55 9.43
CA LYS A 237 4.29 7.68 9.47
C LYS A 237 3.95 6.22 9.20
N THR A 238 2.93 5.68 9.88
CA THR A 238 2.53 4.29 9.67
C THR A 238 2.00 4.04 8.26
N ILE A 239 1.22 4.96 7.68
CA ILE A 239 0.74 4.84 6.29
C ILE A 239 1.94 4.72 5.33
N LEU A 240 2.91 5.64 5.41
CA LEU A 240 4.06 5.66 4.52
C LEU A 240 4.99 4.46 4.72
N ALA A 241 5.26 4.09 5.98
CA ALA A 241 6.08 2.93 6.29
C ALA A 241 5.48 1.63 5.71
N ARG A 242 4.14 1.48 5.75
CA ARG A 242 3.46 0.32 5.15
C ARG A 242 3.51 0.35 3.63
N MET A 243 3.40 1.52 3.01
CA MET A 243 3.56 1.63 1.56
C MET A 243 4.98 1.20 1.15
N TRP A 244 6.01 1.69 1.83
CA TRP A 244 7.40 1.28 1.60
C TRP A 244 7.61 -0.22 1.77
N GLU A 245 7.10 -0.81 2.85
CA GLU A 245 7.16 -2.26 3.11
C GLU A 245 6.57 -3.04 1.93
N MET A 246 5.37 -2.67 1.48
CA MET A 246 4.65 -3.40 0.43
C MET A 246 5.27 -3.26 -0.96
N VAL A 247 5.78 -2.07 -1.33
CA VAL A 247 6.39 -1.87 -2.66
C VAL A 247 7.73 -2.58 -2.83
N LEU A 248 8.36 -2.99 -1.73
CA LEU A 248 9.61 -3.75 -1.71
C LEU A 248 9.39 -5.27 -1.73
N TRP A 249 8.14 -5.75 -1.65
CA TRP A 249 7.85 -7.18 -1.73
C TRP A 249 7.99 -7.72 -3.15
N GLU A 250 8.92 -8.65 -3.32
CA GLU A 250 9.11 -9.38 -4.57
C GLU A 250 8.11 -10.54 -4.71
N GLY A 251 7.65 -10.80 -5.94
CA GLY A 251 6.86 -11.99 -6.30
C GLY A 251 5.34 -11.85 -6.13
N LEU A 252 4.85 -10.68 -5.72
CA LEU A 252 3.42 -10.39 -5.51
C LEU A 252 2.86 -9.33 -6.46
N GLU A 253 3.63 -8.97 -7.50
CA GLU A 253 3.28 -7.93 -8.47
C GLU A 253 2.07 -8.30 -9.35
N HIS A 254 1.62 -9.56 -9.27
CA HIS A 254 0.42 -10.07 -9.92
C HIS A 254 -0.87 -9.74 -9.16
N LEU A 255 -0.78 -9.39 -7.86
CA LEU A 255 -1.92 -8.96 -7.05
C LEU A 255 -2.06 -7.44 -7.09
N PHE A 256 -0.98 -6.73 -6.77
CA PHE A 256 -0.90 -5.28 -6.79
C PHE A 256 0.44 -4.83 -7.34
N THR A 257 0.40 -3.85 -8.24
CA THR A 257 1.63 -3.21 -8.72
C THR A 257 2.10 -2.16 -7.70
N PRO A 258 3.41 -1.88 -7.60
CA PRO A 258 3.89 -0.80 -6.74
C PRO A 258 3.19 0.56 -6.99
N PRO A 259 2.92 0.97 -8.24
CA PRO A 259 2.12 2.17 -8.50
C PRO A 259 0.70 2.12 -7.92
N ALA A 260 0.02 0.98 -7.96
CA ALA A 260 -1.34 0.84 -7.40
C ALA A 260 -1.34 0.99 -5.87
N ILE A 261 -0.35 0.40 -5.19
CA ILE A 261 -0.16 0.55 -3.74
C ILE A 261 0.06 2.03 -3.41
N VAL A 262 0.92 2.70 -4.17
CA VAL A 262 1.24 4.11 -3.95
C VAL A 262 0.04 5.02 -4.23
N ALA A 263 -0.70 4.77 -5.31
CA ALA A 263 -1.93 5.48 -5.65
C ALA A 263 -2.96 5.42 -4.52
N SER A 264 -3.27 4.21 -4.02
CA SER A 264 -4.27 4.01 -2.97
C SER A 264 -3.93 4.79 -1.71
N GLY A 265 -2.67 4.72 -1.26
CA GLY A 265 -2.24 5.50 -0.10
C GLY A 265 -2.29 7.01 -0.35
N PHE A 266 -2.04 7.48 -1.57
CA PHE A 266 -2.09 8.90 -1.91
C PHE A 266 -3.51 9.44 -2.02
N GLU A 267 -4.47 8.64 -2.49
CA GLU A 267 -5.89 8.99 -2.45
C GLU A 267 -6.36 9.22 -1.01
N ASP A 268 -5.91 8.37 -0.09
CA ASP A 268 -6.21 8.50 1.33
C ASP A 268 -5.52 9.73 1.95
N LEU A 269 -4.23 9.94 1.69
CA LEU A 269 -3.54 11.18 2.11
C LEU A 269 -4.20 12.43 1.54
N LEU A 270 -4.64 12.39 0.29
CA LEU A 270 -5.38 13.48 -0.34
C LEU A 270 -6.72 13.73 0.38
N LEU A 271 -7.46 12.68 0.72
CA LEU A 271 -8.69 12.81 1.52
C LEU A 271 -8.40 13.45 2.88
N PHE A 272 -7.35 13.01 3.57
CA PHE A 272 -6.91 13.60 4.83
C PHE A 272 -6.62 15.10 4.68
N LEU A 273 -5.85 15.48 3.67
CA LEU A 273 -5.51 16.88 3.41
C LEU A 273 -6.74 17.74 3.13
N HIS A 274 -7.72 17.22 2.39
CA HIS A 274 -8.96 17.96 2.14
C HIS A 274 -9.77 18.20 3.42
N ILE A 275 -9.82 17.22 4.32
CA ILE A 275 -10.52 17.35 5.61
C ILE A 275 -9.83 18.40 6.49
N HIS A 276 -8.49 18.46 6.47
CA HIS A 276 -7.68 19.31 7.34
C HIS A 276 -7.09 20.56 6.67
N ALA A 277 -7.54 20.91 5.45
CA ALA A 277 -6.94 21.97 4.64
C ALA A 277 -6.91 23.36 5.31
N ALA A 278 -7.82 23.60 6.26
CA ALA A 278 -7.91 24.87 7.00
C ALA A 278 -6.99 24.95 8.22
N ASP A 279 -6.39 23.85 8.67
CA ASP A 279 -5.56 23.79 9.88
C ASP A 279 -4.07 23.79 9.52
N SER A 280 -3.44 24.96 9.55
CA SER A 280 -2.03 25.11 9.20
C SER A 280 -1.08 24.29 10.09
N SER A 281 -1.47 24.01 11.35
CA SER A 281 -0.63 23.25 12.28
C SER A 281 -0.61 21.77 11.93
N VAL A 282 -1.78 21.22 11.58
CA VAL A 282 -1.91 19.84 11.10
C VAL A 282 -1.18 19.67 9.77
N ILE A 283 -1.31 20.63 8.85
CA ILE A 283 -0.63 20.59 7.55
C ILE A 283 0.90 20.60 7.71
N GLN A 284 1.42 21.39 8.66
CA GLN A 284 2.85 21.39 8.96
C GLN A 284 3.33 20.03 9.47
N ILE A 285 2.58 19.41 10.40
CA ILE A 285 2.87 18.05 10.89
C ILE A 285 2.91 17.04 9.74
N VAL A 286 1.92 17.11 8.83
CA VAL A 286 1.88 16.22 7.67
C VAL A 286 3.11 16.42 6.81
N LEU A 287 3.47 17.67 6.47
CA LEU A 287 4.67 17.93 5.66
C LEU A 287 5.96 17.39 6.30
N GLU A 288 6.12 17.56 7.61
CA GLU A 288 7.27 17.06 8.35
C GLU A 288 7.37 15.54 8.24
N GLU A 289 6.26 14.81 8.45
CA GLU A 289 6.26 13.35 8.33
C GLU A 289 6.41 12.88 6.88
N LEU A 290 5.81 13.57 5.90
CA LEU A 290 5.99 13.26 4.48
C LEU A 290 7.47 13.36 4.07
N ALA A 291 8.18 14.37 4.57
CA ALA A 291 9.61 14.53 4.32
C ALA A 291 10.45 13.48 5.07
N ASN A 292 10.16 13.25 6.35
CA ASN A 292 10.90 12.30 7.18
C ASN A 292 10.81 10.85 6.68
N GLU A 293 9.68 10.47 6.10
CA GLU A 293 9.42 9.11 5.61
C GLU A 293 9.64 8.95 4.09
N ASP A 294 10.40 9.88 3.49
CA ASP A 294 10.85 9.81 2.11
C ASP A 294 9.73 9.64 1.07
N ILE A 295 8.67 10.47 1.18
CA ILE A 295 7.54 10.43 0.23
C ILE A 295 8.01 10.56 -1.23
N LEU A 296 9.04 11.37 -1.46
CA LEU A 296 9.56 11.63 -2.78
C LEU A 296 10.35 10.43 -3.32
N GLY A 297 11.14 9.75 -2.49
CA GLY A 297 11.74 8.47 -2.86
C GLY A 297 10.68 7.43 -3.23
N LEU A 298 9.56 7.38 -2.50
CA LEU A 298 8.46 6.47 -2.78
C LEU A 298 7.80 6.76 -4.13
N ILE A 299 7.56 8.04 -4.45
CA ILE A 299 7.07 8.45 -5.78
C ILE A 299 8.07 8.07 -6.86
N GLY A 300 9.36 8.40 -6.68
CA GLY A 300 10.40 8.07 -7.64
C GLY A 300 10.45 6.57 -7.93
N PHE A 301 10.43 5.74 -6.87
CA PHE A 301 10.40 4.28 -6.97
C PHE A 301 9.20 3.78 -7.79
N ALA A 302 7.99 4.27 -7.48
CA ALA A 302 6.79 3.89 -8.19
C ALA A 302 6.81 4.36 -9.66
N VAL A 303 7.29 5.57 -9.94
CA VAL A 303 7.41 6.09 -11.32
C VAL A 303 8.32 5.22 -12.17
N HIS A 304 9.47 4.77 -11.66
CA HIS A 304 10.37 3.87 -12.41
C HIS A 304 9.74 2.50 -12.72
N ARG A 305 8.70 2.11 -12.00
CA ARG A 305 7.93 0.87 -12.21
C ARG A 305 6.72 1.05 -13.14
N LEU A 306 6.41 2.27 -13.58
CA LEU A 306 5.31 2.52 -14.52
C LEU A 306 5.63 1.93 -15.89
N ASP A 307 4.69 1.20 -16.48
CA ASP A 307 4.80 0.68 -17.84
C ASP A 307 3.52 1.04 -18.61
N PRO A 308 3.51 2.19 -19.32
CA PRO A 308 2.36 2.62 -20.12
C PRO A 308 2.05 1.69 -21.30
N THR A 309 2.94 0.74 -21.61
CA THR A 309 2.78 -0.22 -22.71
C THR A 309 2.24 -1.57 -22.25
N ARG A 310 2.14 -1.78 -20.93
CA ARG A 310 1.61 -3.01 -20.35
C ARG A 310 0.13 -3.13 -20.68
N GLN A 311 -0.24 -4.21 -21.35
CA GLN A 311 -1.64 -4.54 -21.57
C GLN A 311 -2.25 -4.98 -20.24
N SER A 312 -3.40 -4.40 -19.89
CA SER A 312 -4.19 -4.81 -18.73
C SER A 312 -4.50 -6.30 -18.85
N THR A 313 -4.01 -7.10 -17.91
CA THR A 313 -4.26 -8.54 -17.88
C THR A 313 -5.53 -8.77 -17.08
N GLU A 314 -6.50 -9.51 -17.64
CA GLU A 314 -7.78 -9.83 -16.97
C GLU A 314 -7.62 -10.62 -15.66
N SER A 315 -6.44 -11.21 -15.40
CA SER A 315 -6.20 -12.05 -14.22
C SER A 315 -5.77 -11.28 -12.96
N MET A 316 -5.48 -9.97 -13.05
CA MET A 316 -5.22 -9.19 -11.86
C MET A 316 -6.57 -9.00 -11.14
N MET A 317 -6.63 -9.11 -9.80
CA MET A 317 -7.84 -8.80 -9.00
C MET A 317 -8.36 -7.36 -9.21
N HIS A 318 -7.61 -6.63 -10.00
CA HIS A 318 -7.69 -5.26 -10.40
C HIS A 318 -7.66 -5.21 -11.93
N HIS A 319 -8.76 -4.76 -12.56
CA HIS A 319 -8.61 -3.97 -13.78
C HIS A 319 -7.63 -2.86 -13.44
N ASP A 320 -6.35 -2.96 -13.80
CA ASP A 320 -5.26 -2.01 -13.53
C ASP A 320 -5.79 -0.60 -13.16
N PRO A 321 -6.16 -0.36 -11.87
CA PRO A 321 -7.14 0.68 -11.51
C PRO A 321 -6.50 2.05 -11.45
N THR A 322 -5.20 2.09 -11.76
CA THR A 322 -4.52 3.30 -12.15
C THR A 322 -3.78 2.99 -13.42
N SER A 323 -4.43 3.25 -14.55
CA SER A 323 -3.68 3.60 -15.75
C SER A 323 -2.55 4.55 -15.35
N CYS A 324 -1.40 4.48 -16.02
CA CYS A 324 -0.27 5.36 -15.70
C CYS A 324 -0.68 6.84 -15.61
N ALA A 325 -1.73 7.24 -16.35
CA ALA A 325 -2.36 8.56 -16.28
C ALA A 325 -3.11 8.84 -14.96
N GLU A 326 -3.89 7.91 -14.42
CA GLU A 326 -4.56 8.07 -13.13
C GLU A 326 -3.54 8.19 -12.00
N PHE A 327 -2.51 7.34 -11.99
CA PHE A 327 -1.40 7.44 -11.04
C PHE A 327 -0.75 8.84 -11.08
N LYS A 328 -0.43 9.33 -12.29
CA LYS A 328 0.08 10.69 -12.50
C LYS A 328 -0.86 11.74 -11.90
N ASN A 329 -2.16 11.65 -12.19
CA ASN A 329 -3.15 12.64 -11.75
C ASN A 329 -3.29 12.66 -10.22
N ILE A 330 -3.27 11.51 -9.55
CA ILE A 330 -3.35 11.41 -8.09
C ILE A 330 -2.15 12.10 -7.43
N ILE A 331 -0.93 11.80 -7.89
CA ILE A 331 0.29 12.44 -7.35
C ILE A 331 0.23 13.95 -7.52
N LEU A 332 -0.08 14.42 -8.74
CA LEU A 332 -0.11 15.85 -9.02
C LEU A 332 -1.21 16.56 -8.22
N SER A 333 -2.34 15.91 -7.97
CA SER A 333 -3.42 16.44 -7.13
C SER A 333 -3.01 16.54 -5.67
N MET A 334 -2.32 15.53 -5.14
CA MET A 334 -1.76 15.55 -3.78
C MET A 334 -0.76 16.69 -3.61
N LEU A 335 0.21 16.80 -4.51
CA LEU A 335 1.23 17.86 -4.45
C LEU A 335 0.60 19.27 -4.60
N ALA A 336 -0.39 19.41 -5.48
CA ALA A 336 -1.11 20.67 -5.63
C ALA A 336 -1.89 21.04 -4.36
N THR A 337 -2.55 20.07 -3.72
CA THR A 337 -3.32 20.27 -2.48
C THR A 337 -2.39 20.65 -1.33
N LEU A 338 -1.26 19.95 -1.18
CA LEU A 338 -0.21 20.32 -0.23
C LEU A 338 0.25 21.76 -0.47
N SER A 339 0.57 22.12 -1.72
CA SER A 339 1.04 23.46 -2.07
C SER A 339 0.03 24.56 -1.72
N GLN A 340 -1.26 24.30 -1.91
CA GLN A 340 -2.33 25.24 -1.55
C GLN A 340 -2.52 25.35 -0.03
N ALA A 341 -2.45 24.24 0.69
CA ALA A 341 -2.62 24.20 2.14
C ALA A 341 -1.46 24.89 2.88
N CYS A 342 -0.29 24.98 2.25
CA CYS A 342 0.93 25.51 2.84
C CYS A 342 1.21 26.98 2.50
N ALA A 343 0.19 27.82 2.29
CA ALA A 343 0.37 29.21 1.85
C ALA A 343 1.34 30.08 2.70
N ALA A 344 1.70 29.65 3.92
CA ALA A 344 2.72 30.27 4.78
C ALA A 344 4.06 29.49 4.89
N CYS A 345 4.11 28.22 4.47
CA CYS A 345 5.28 27.33 4.57
C CYS A 345 5.72 26.91 3.17
N THR A 346 6.93 27.29 2.76
CA THR A 346 7.47 26.84 1.47
C THR A 346 7.86 25.37 1.54
N ILE A 347 6.98 24.51 0.99
CA ILE A 347 7.26 23.11 0.59
C ILE A 347 8.70 22.91 0.08
N PRO A 348 9.28 23.81 -0.75
CA PRO A 348 10.67 23.70 -1.18
C PRO A 348 11.70 23.46 -0.06
N TYR A 349 11.50 23.98 1.16
CA TYR A 349 12.48 23.79 2.24
C TYR A 349 12.50 22.36 2.79
N TYR A 350 11.36 21.67 2.78
CA TYR A 350 11.28 20.29 3.27
C TYR A 350 11.88 19.28 2.29
N PHE A 351 11.97 19.65 1.01
CA PHE A 351 12.39 18.75 -0.06
C PHE A 351 13.65 19.21 -0.79
N ILE A 352 14.38 20.19 -0.26
CA ILE A 352 15.56 20.77 -0.92
C ILE A 352 16.65 19.72 -1.21
N ASP A 353 16.82 18.76 -0.29
CA ASP A 353 17.81 17.69 -0.42
C ASP A 353 17.46 16.70 -1.56
N TYR A 354 16.19 16.68 -1.99
CA TYR A 354 15.71 15.82 -3.06
C TYR A 354 15.90 16.42 -4.45
N GLU A 355 16.09 17.74 -4.58
CA GLU A 355 16.19 18.41 -5.88
C GLU A 355 17.26 17.75 -6.78
N MET A 356 18.40 17.41 -6.20
CA MET A 356 19.49 16.76 -6.92
C MET A 356 19.17 15.31 -7.31
N GLU A 357 18.55 14.53 -6.43
CA GLU A 357 18.21 13.12 -6.72
C GLU A 357 17.16 13.00 -7.82
N TRP A 358 16.17 13.90 -7.84
CA TRP A 358 15.14 13.92 -8.86
C TRP A 358 15.66 14.29 -10.24
N VAL A 359 16.63 15.20 -10.30
CA VAL A 359 17.30 15.52 -11.56
C VAL A 359 18.08 14.31 -12.09
N LYS A 360 18.71 13.50 -11.22
CA LYS A 360 19.33 12.23 -11.64
C LYS A 360 18.29 11.26 -12.20
N HIS A 361 17.09 11.19 -11.63
CA HIS A 361 16.01 10.34 -12.14
C HIS A 361 15.45 10.82 -13.49
N LEU A 362 15.34 12.14 -13.71
CA LEU A 362 15.01 12.70 -15.04
C LEU A 362 16.03 12.29 -16.08
N GLN A 363 17.31 12.53 -15.74
CA GLN A 363 18.42 12.17 -16.60
C GLN A 363 18.35 10.68 -16.91
N HIS A 364 18.17 9.81 -15.91
CA HIS A 364 18.01 8.36 -16.12
C HIS A 364 17.06 8.02 -17.27
N ASN A 365 15.91 8.66 -17.32
CA ASN A 365 14.97 8.46 -18.40
C ASN A 365 15.44 9.08 -19.73
N ASP A 366 16.17 10.20 -19.74
CA ASP A 366 16.84 10.72 -20.94
C ASP A 366 17.86 9.72 -21.54
N ILE A 367 18.67 9.04 -20.72
CA ILE A 367 19.53 7.95 -21.24
C ILE A 367 18.69 6.80 -21.78
N LEU A 368 17.65 6.37 -21.06
CA LEU A 368 16.81 5.28 -21.55
C LEU A 368 16.19 5.62 -22.91
N LEU A 369 15.84 6.89 -23.15
CA LEU A 369 15.39 7.38 -24.45
C LEU A 369 16.47 7.29 -25.53
N LEU A 370 17.70 7.66 -25.21
CA LEU A 370 18.84 7.55 -26.13
C LEU A 370 19.18 6.08 -26.44
N MET A 371 19.07 5.20 -25.45
CA MET A 371 19.37 3.77 -25.56
C MET A 371 18.23 2.95 -26.14
N ALA A 372 17.02 3.51 -26.26
CA ALA A 372 15.85 2.77 -26.72
C ALA A 372 15.92 2.37 -28.20
N ASP A 373 16.94 2.80 -28.96
CA ASP A 373 17.17 2.49 -30.38
C ASP A 373 15.87 2.60 -31.22
N ASN A 374 15.39 1.47 -31.77
CA ASN A 374 14.16 1.36 -32.57
C ASN A 374 12.96 0.83 -31.76
N SER A 375 13.09 0.63 -30.45
CA SER A 375 12.00 0.13 -29.60
C SER A 375 11.04 1.26 -29.24
N GLN A 376 9.90 1.32 -29.93
CA GLN A 376 8.86 2.31 -29.65
C GLN A 376 8.31 2.20 -28.22
N ASN A 377 8.23 0.98 -27.69
CA ASN A 377 7.74 0.74 -26.32
C ASN A 377 8.71 1.31 -25.28
N ALA A 378 10.01 1.03 -25.43
CA ALA A 378 11.02 1.56 -24.51
C ALA A 378 11.07 3.10 -24.54
N LYS A 379 10.93 3.71 -25.72
CA LYS A 379 10.80 5.17 -25.86
C LYS A 379 9.59 5.71 -25.11
N SER A 380 8.41 5.14 -25.38
CA SER A 380 7.15 5.58 -24.76
C SER A 380 7.20 5.48 -23.24
N CYS A 381 7.76 4.40 -22.68
CA CYS A 381 7.93 4.25 -21.23
C CYS A 381 8.85 5.32 -20.65
N ALA A 382 10.02 5.54 -21.23
CA ALA A 382 10.97 6.52 -20.72
C ALA A 382 10.47 7.96 -20.87
N GLU A 383 9.80 8.30 -21.99
CA GLU A 383 9.14 9.59 -22.21
C GLU A 383 8.09 9.86 -21.14
N PHE A 384 7.21 8.90 -20.91
CA PHE A 384 6.13 9.04 -19.92
C PHE A 384 6.67 9.22 -18.51
N ARG A 385 7.60 8.36 -18.07
CA ARG A 385 8.23 8.46 -16.75
C ARG A 385 8.91 9.81 -16.57
N ARG A 386 9.68 10.24 -17.57
CA ARG A 386 10.35 11.54 -17.57
C ARG A 386 9.35 12.69 -17.42
N GLU A 387 8.23 12.65 -18.14
CA GLU A 387 7.18 13.66 -18.05
C GLU A 387 6.57 13.72 -16.64
N VAL A 388 6.24 12.56 -16.06
CA VAL A 388 5.73 12.49 -14.68
C VAL A 388 6.73 13.07 -13.68
N LEU A 389 8.00 12.66 -13.77
CA LEU A 389 9.05 13.18 -12.88
C LEU A 389 9.18 14.70 -13.00
N TRP A 390 9.13 15.22 -14.24
CA TRP A 390 9.24 16.64 -14.52
C TRP A 390 8.09 17.45 -13.91
N ASP A 391 6.87 16.92 -14.01
CA ASP A 391 5.68 17.56 -13.44
C ASP A 391 5.71 17.55 -11.90
N VAL A 392 6.22 16.48 -11.28
CA VAL A 392 6.43 16.43 -9.82
C VAL A 392 7.45 17.48 -9.38
N ILE A 393 8.61 17.54 -10.03
CA ILE A 393 9.69 18.48 -9.71
C ILE A 393 9.20 19.93 -9.76
N LYS A 394 8.42 20.29 -10.79
CA LYS A 394 7.81 21.63 -10.92
C LYS A 394 6.87 22.00 -9.77
N LYS A 395 6.31 21.03 -9.05
CA LYS A 395 5.39 21.27 -7.93
C LYS A 395 6.11 21.45 -6.60
N ILE A 396 7.29 20.85 -6.45
CA ILE A 396 8.05 20.86 -5.20
C ILE A 396 9.17 21.91 -5.19
N SER A 397 9.64 22.34 -6.36
CA SER A 397 10.79 23.25 -6.49
C SER A 397 10.50 24.44 -7.41
N PRO A 398 11.07 25.63 -7.13
CA PRO A 398 10.98 26.77 -8.03
C PRO A 398 11.61 26.47 -9.39
N GLU A 399 10.91 26.84 -10.48
CA GLU A 399 11.33 26.54 -11.86
C GLU A 399 12.74 27.08 -12.18
N ASP A 400 13.09 28.25 -11.64
CA ASP A 400 14.40 28.87 -11.85
C ASP A 400 15.55 28.08 -11.20
N THR A 401 15.30 27.46 -10.04
CA THR A 401 16.29 26.60 -9.35
C THR A 401 16.56 25.36 -10.18
N ILE A 402 15.52 24.70 -10.67
CA ILE A 402 15.63 23.48 -11.49
C ILE A 402 16.37 23.79 -12.81
N LYS A 403 16.00 24.88 -13.51
CA LYS A 403 16.69 25.31 -14.73
C LYS A 403 18.16 25.60 -14.48
N LYS A 404 18.49 26.21 -13.33
CA LYS A 404 19.87 26.47 -12.92
C LYS A 404 20.64 25.17 -12.64
N ILE A 405 20.03 24.19 -11.97
CA ILE A 405 20.62 22.88 -11.70
C ILE A 405 20.85 22.13 -13.02
N LEU A 406 19.84 22.01 -13.88
CA LEU A 406 19.97 21.40 -15.20
C LEU A 406 21.02 22.11 -16.08
N GLY A 407 21.04 23.44 -16.05
CA GLY A 407 22.04 24.26 -16.73
C GLY A 407 23.45 24.09 -16.18
N MET A 408 23.60 23.77 -14.89
CA MET A 408 24.87 23.43 -14.26
C MET A 408 25.31 22.02 -14.66
N LEU A 409 24.42 21.04 -14.59
CA LEU A 409 24.72 19.63 -14.88
C LEU A 409 25.06 19.41 -16.35
N SER A 410 24.33 20.04 -17.27
CA SER A 410 24.62 20.02 -18.71
C SER A 410 25.99 20.61 -19.09
N ARG A 411 26.64 21.33 -18.17
CA ARG A 411 28.02 21.83 -18.34
C ARG A 411 29.07 20.89 -17.77
N LEU A 412 28.67 19.81 -17.07
CA LEU A 412 29.58 18.84 -16.50
C LEU A 412 29.89 17.75 -17.54
N SER A 413 31.15 17.67 -17.95
CA SER A 413 31.67 16.63 -18.83
C SER A 413 32.69 15.77 -18.10
N CYS A 414 32.87 14.52 -18.55
CA CYS A 414 33.73 13.56 -17.87
C CYS A 414 35.15 14.02 -18.06
N SER A 415 35.86 14.19 -16.95
CA SER A 415 37.26 14.60 -16.97
C SER A 415 38.14 13.54 -17.65
N TYR A 416 37.68 12.29 -17.74
CA TYR A 416 38.35 11.27 -18.54
C TYR A 416 38.15 11.55 -20.04
N GLU A 417 39.19 12.05 -20.72
CA GLU A 417 39.16 12.44 -22.14
C GLU A 417 38.71 11.33 -23.09
N ARG A 418 38.96 10.07 -22.74
CA ARG A 418 38.59 8.90 -23.56
C ARG A 418 37.26 8.28 -23.13
N CYS A 419 36.48 8.98 -22.31
CA CYS A 419 35.14 8.54 -21.99
C CYS A 419 34.33 8.47 -23.29
N PRO A 420 33.70 7.32 -23.62
CA PRO A 420 32.91 7.19 -24.85
C PRO A 420 31.63 8.04 -24.81
N ALA A 421 31.22 8.49 -23.63
CA ALA A 421 30.05 9.33 -23.43
C ALA A 421 30.36 10.41 -22.35
N PRO A 422 31.22 11.39 -22.68
CA PRO A 422 31.73 12.35 -21.70
C PRO A 422 30.63 13.28 -21.19
N SER A 423 29.54 13.47 -21.92
CA SER A 423 28.37 14.25 -21.46
C SER A 423 27.53 13.52 -20.40
N LEU A 424 27.79 12.24 -20.10
CA LEU A 424 26.98 11.46 -19.15
C LEU A 424 27.52 11.48 -17.71
N VAL A 425 28.32 12.48 -17.30
CA VAL A 425 28.80 12.62 -15.90
C VAL A 425 27.69 12.84 -14.89
N GLU A 426 26.53 13.18 -15.40
CA GLU A 426 25.36 13.61 -14.67
C GLU A 426 24.85 12.56 -13.64
N TYR A 427 25.27 11.29 -13.73
CA TYR A 427 24.70 10.16 -12.99
C TYR A 427 25.35 9.78 -11.67
N ALA A 428 26.66 9.63 -11.68
CA ALA A 428 27.43 9.10 -10.57
C ALA A 428 28.67 9.95 -10.45
N GLN A 429 28.46 11.20 -10.04
CA GLN A 429 29.52 12.17 -9.94
C GLN A 429 30.50 11.73 -8.86
N LEU A 430 31.57 11.08 -9.29
CA LEU A 430 32.73 10.89 -8.45
C LEU A 430 33.58 12.14 -8.59
N TRP A 431 33.46 12.98 -7.58
CA TRP A 431 34.36 14.10 -7.40
C TRP A 431 35.62 13.61 -6.72
N CYS A 432 36.76 14.09 -7.15
CA CYS A 432 37.93 14.02 -6.28
C CYS A 432 37.67 14.88 -5.05
N SER A 433 37.69 14.26 -3.86
CA SER A 433 37.47 14.96 -2.59
C SER A 433 38.44 16.13 -2.35
N LEU A 434 39.60 16.12 -3.00
CA LEU A 434 40.63 17.16 -2.88
C LEU A 434 40.54 18.24 -3.96
N CYS A 435 39.89 17.93 -5.08
CA CYS A 435 39.73 18.89 -6.19
C CYS A 435 38.32 19.49 -6.23
N MET A 436 37.44 19.10 -5.30
CA MET A 436 36.02 19.51 -5.24
C MET A 436 35.84 21.03 -5.17
N THR A 437 36.79 21.76 -4.59
CA THR A 437 36.76 23.22 -4.45
C THR A 437 37.49 23.96 -5.58
N ALA A 438 38.19 23.25 -6.47
CA ALA A 438 38.90 23.86 -7.58
C ALA A 438 37.93 24.12 -8.75
N PRO A 439 38.04 25.26 -9.46
CA PRO A 439 37.23 25.55 -10.67
C PRO A 439 37.39 24.52 -11.80
N LYS A 440 38.43 23.68 -11.73
CA LYS A 440 38.74 22.57 -12.64
C LYS A 440 38.75 21.21 -11.92
N GLY A 441 37.95 21.08 -10.86
CA GLY A 441 37.85 19.84 -10.10
C GLY A 441 37.50 18.67 -11.02
N ALA A 442 38.30 17.61 -10.98
CA ALA A 442 38.03 16.44 -11.81
C ALA A 442 36.77 15.72 -11.33
N ASN A 443 35.86 15.51 -12.27
CA ASN A 443 34.60 14.81 -12.11
C ASN A 443 34.53 13.62 -13.09
N TYR A 444 33.96 12.51 -12.64
CA TYR A 444 33.86 11.30 -13.43
C TYR A 444 32.45 10.77 -13.46
N CYS A 445 32.04 10.21 -14.61
CA CYS A 445 30.74 9.55 -14.77
C CYS A 445 30.67 8.16 -14.10
N SER A 446 31.82 7.59 -13.71
CA SER A 446 31.90 6.29 -13.05
C SER A 446 33.24 6.08 -12.36
N SER A 447 33.29 5.15 -11.39
CA SER A 447 34.53 4.74 -10.72
C SER A 447 35.55 4.19 -11.70
N ARG A 448 35.07 3.53 -12.76
CA ARG A 448 35.91 3.06 -13.87
C ARG A 448 36.59 4.23 -14.59
N CYS A 449 35.87 5.29 -14.95
CA CYS A 449 36.48 6.46 -15.59
C CYS A 449 37.49 7.16 -14.68
N GLN A 450 37.20 7.26 -13.38
CA GLN A 450 38.14 7.77 -12.39
C GLN A 450 39.43 6.94 -12.32
N ILE A 451 39.31 5.61 -12.22
CA ILE A 451 40.46 4.69 -12.16
C ILE A 451 41.28 4.76 -13.46
N LEU A 452 40.62 4.76 -14.61
CA LEU A 452 41.29 4.81 -15.91
C LEU A 452 42.02 6.14 -16.13
N ASP A 453 41.42 7.26 -15.75
CA ASP A 453 42.04 8.57 -15.83
C ASP A 453 43.21 8.71 -14.85
N TRP A 454 43.09 8.16 -13.64
CA TRP A 454 44.17 8.14 -12.65
C TRP A 454 45.36 7.25 -13.07
N GLY A 455 45.08 6.19 -13.82
CA GLY A 455 46.08 5.31 -14.41
C GLY A 455 46.73 5.86 -15.69
N ASP A 456 46.14 6.87 -16.32
CA ASP A 456 46.64 7.47 -17.55
C ASP A 456 47.88 8.34 -17.28
N LYS A 457 48.87 8.25 -18.19
CA LYS A 457 50.12 9.01 -18.14
C LYS A 457 50.10 10.27 -19.00
N GLY A 458 48.97 10.58 -19.64
CA GLY A 458 48.77 11.81 -20.43
C GLY A 458 49.01 13.09 -19.63
N GLU A 459 49.32 14.19 -20.33
CA GLU A 459 49.58 15.50 -19.70
C GLU A 459 48.34 16.09 -19.00
N MET A 460 47.16 15.71 -19.46
CA MET A 460 45.87 16.13 -18.93
C MET A 460 45.29 15.14 -17.91
N SER A 461 46.00 14.06 -17.57
CA SER A 461 45.47 13.08 -16.61
C SER A 461 45.31 13.74 -15.24
N HIS A 462 44.18 13.47 -14.58
CA HIS A 462 43.91 14.07 -13.28
C HIS A 462 44.99 13.73 -12.25
N ARG A 463 45.68 12.59 -12.40
CA ARG A 463 46.84 12.26 -11.56
C ARG A 463 47.93 13.34 -11.59
N ARG A 464 48.12 14.12 -12.66
CA ARG A 464 49.12 15.21 -12.68
C ARG A 464 48.57 16.56 -12.20
N LEU A 465 47.26 16.71 -12.23
CA LEU A 465 46.56 17.95 -11.92
C LEU A 465 46.01 17.97 -10.48
N CYS A 466 45.91 16.80 -9.85
CA CYS A 466 45.44 16.64 -8.48
C CYS A 466 46.50 17.17 -7.50
N PRO A 467 46.14 17.99 -6.49
CA PRO A 467 47.09 18.51 -5.49
C PRO A 467 47.84 17.46 -4.65
N ARG A 468 47.50 16.17 -4.82
CA ARG A 468 48.01 15.04 -4.03
C ARG A 468 49.04 14.18 -4.75
N SER A 469 49.48 14.57 -5.94
CA SER A 469 50.32 13.72 -6.80
C SER A 469 51.82 13.84 -6.61
N ASP A 470 52.25 14.49 -5.53
CA ASP A 470 53.60 14.35 -4.97
C ASP A 470 53.67 13.17 -3.99
#